data_AF-A0A2E4BXK1-F1
#
_entry.id   AF-A0A2E4BXK1-F1
#
_cell.length_a   1.000
_cell.length_b   1.000
_cell.length_c   1.000
_cell.angle_alpha   90.00
_cell.angle_beta   90.00
_cell.angle_gamma   90.00
#
_symmetry.space_group_name_H-M   'P 1'
#
loop_
_entity.id
_entity.type
_entity.pdbx_description
1 polymer ?
#
loop_
_entity_poly.entity_id
_entity_poly.type
_entity_poly.pdbx_seq_one_letter_code
_entity_poly.pdbx_strand_id
1 'polypeptide(L)'
;MSRQARHGWSSYERSNHKMSYLVISAKDLGEFNLRRNCQRCLWIKLHLKPLPYQSFPGIFSTIDAYNKRIVHGYFDRERQLPTWLNALGPVESYIDPPSYHKFSISDSDVRVTLRGQADGIFKMVDGTYTIVDYKTSKYTVNQDKLMGIYKAQLNGYAYLAERLGMYPVRQLALVYMEPITDHETASLPNVVDSGGFTMQFNATIVPVEIVHDTMIPKLMSKAREVYDTPRVPSFEEGCKNCQASSRFVENLIQSMPPTVNQ
;
A
#
# COMPACT_ATOMS: atom_id res chain seq x y z
N MET A 1 12.81 -30.01 -46.08
CA MET A 1 12.88 -28.54 -46.00
C MET A 1 11.95 -28.08 -44.89
N SER A 2 12.47 -28.04 -43.65
CA SER A 2 11.71 -27.73 -42.44
C SER A 2 11.72 -26.23 -42.15
N ARG A 3 10.53 -25.66 -41.91
CA ARG A 3 10.35 -24.27 -41.47
C ARG A 3 10.66 -24.18 -39.98
N GLN A 4 11.67 -23.39 -39.62
CA GLN A 4 11.92 -22.93 -38.26
C GLN A 4 10.82 -21.96 -37.83
N ALA A 5 10.03 -22.32 -36.83
CA ALA A 5 9.19 -21.37 -36.09
C ALA A 5 10.05 -20.70 -35.00
N ARG A 6 10.53 -19.49 -35.27
CA ARG A 6 11.08 -18.60 -34.25
C ARG A 6 9.91 -17.96 -33.51
N HIS A 7 9.74 -18.22 -32.22
CA HIS A 7 8.86 -17.42 -31.36
C HIS A 7 9.47 -16.04 -31.13
N GLY A 8 9.25 -15.15 -32.10
CA GLY A 8 9.49 -13.72 -31.99
C GLY A 8 8.26 -13.06 -31.38
N TRP A 9 8.42 -12.47 -30.20
CA TRP A 9 7.49 -11.46 -29.69
C TRP A 9 7.32 -10.35 -30.75
N SER A 10 6.10 -10.21 -31.26
CA SER A 10 5.73 -9.30 -32.36
C SER A 10 6.07 -7.85 -32.00
N SER A 11 6.54 -7.08 -32.98
CA SER A 11 6.76 -5.63 -32.86
C SER A 11 5.48 -4.87 -32.51
N TYR A 12 4.32 -5.42 -32.85
CA TYR A 12 2.99 -4.84 -32.61
C TYR A 12 2.58 -4.85 -31.12
N GLU A 13 2.99 -5.87 -30.37
CA GLU A 13 2.72 -5.96 -28.92
C GLU A 13 3.64 -5.01 -28.12
N ARG A 14 4.88 -4.79 -28.60
CA ARG A 14 5.81 -3.82 -28.00
C ARG A 14 5.38 -2.37 -28.20
N SER A 15 4.72 -2.05 -29.32
CA SER A 15 4.15 -0.72 -29.55
C SER A 15 2.90 -0.44 -28.70
N ASN A 16 2.06 -1.44 -28.44
CA ASN A 16 0.87 -1.27 -27.60
C ASN A 16 1.21 -1.09 -26.11
N HIS A 17 2.24 -1.77 -25.60
CA HIS A 17 2.67 -1.59 -24.21
C HIS A 17 3.17 -0.18 -23.91
N LYS A 18 3.76 0.47 -24.93
CA LYS A 18 4.19 1.86 -24.87
C LYS A 18 3.04 2.86 -24.89
N MET A 19 1.77 2.47 -25.09
CA MET A 19 0.63 3.41 -25.14
C MET A 19 -0.38 3.25 -23.98
N SER A 20 -0.26 2.20 -23.16
CA SER A 20 -1.18 1.97 -22.04
C SER A 20 -0.77 2.72 -20.77
N TYR A 21 -1.77 3.17 -20.01
CA TYR A 21 -1.54 3.72 -18.67
C TYR A 21 -1.02 2.64 -17.71
N LEU A 22 -0.02 3.01 -16.90
CA LEU A 22 0.35 2.23 -15.73
C LEU A 22 -0.69 2.44 -14.63
N VAL A 23 -1.40 1.41 -14.20
CA VAL A 23 -2.29 1.50 -13.04
C VAL A 23 -1.54 1.05 -11.78
N ILE A 24 -1.36 1.93 -10.81
CA ILE A 24 -0.62 1.66 -9.57
C ILE A 24 -1.37 2.20 -8.35
N SER A 25 -1.35 1.43 -7.25
CA SER A 25 -1.91 1.90 -5.97
C SER A 25 -0.92 2.84 -5.28
N ALA A 26 -1.40 3.78 -4.44
CA ALA A 26 -0.52 4.62 -3.62
C ALA A 26 0.41 3.80 -2.71
N LYS A 27 -0.08 2.63 -2.24
CA LYS A 27 0.72 1.67 -1.48
C LYS A 27 1.86 1.08 -2.32
N ASP A 28 1.57 0.56 -3.51
CA ASP A 28 2.58 -0.04 -4.39
C ASP A 28 3.57 1.03 -4.89
N LEU A 29 3.08 2.25 -5.15
CA LEU A 29 3.92 3.40 -5.51
C LEU A 29 4.93 3.73 -4.41
N GLY A 30 4.58 3.48 -3.14
CA GLY A 30 5.47 3.72 -2.01
C GLY A 30 6.74 2.88 -2.01
N GLU A 31 6.79 1.75 -2.72
CA GLU A 31 8.03 0.97 -2.86
C GLU A 31 9.13 1.74 -3.60
N PHE A 32 8.76 2.69 -4.45
CA PHE A 32 9.70 3.57 -5.16
C PHE A 32 10.31 4.65 -4.23
N ASN A 33 9.80 4.78 -3.01
CA ASN A 33 10.29 5.70 -1.99
C ASN A 33 11.25 5.03 -0.98
N LEU A 34 11.47 3.72 -1.08
CA LEU A 34 12.45 3.02 -0.25
C LEU A 34 13.88 3.44 -0.61
N ARG A 35 14.73 3.62 0.41
CA ARG A 35 16.16 3.98 0.23
C ARG A 35 16.93 2.97 -0.61
N ARG A 36 16.60 1.69 -0.46
CA ARG A 36 17.12 0.60 -1.29
C ARG A 36 15.94 -0.09 -1.94
N ASN A 37 15.78 0.11 -3.24
CA ASN A 37 14.75 -0.54 -4.03
C ASN A 37 15.39 -1.27 -5.20
N CYS A 38 15.07 -2.56 -5.32
CA CYS A 38 15.66 -3.36 -6.36
C CYS A 38 14.91 -3.18 -7.67
N GLN A 39 15.60 -2.67 -8.70
CA GLN A 39 14.97 -2.34 -9.99
C GLN A 39 14.35 -3.57 -10.65
N ARG A 40 15.04 -4.72 -10.59
CA ARG A 40 14.49 -6.00 -11.08
C ARG A 40 13.22 -6.39 -10.32
N CYS A 41 13.19 -6.27 -9.00
CA CYS A 41 12.01 -6.61 -8.21
C CYS A 41 10.82 -5.67 -8.49
N LEU A 42 11.06 -4.37 -8.62
CA LEU A 42 10.04 -3.40 -8.99
C LEU A 42 9.47 -3.71 -10.38
N TRP A 43 10.34 -3.97 -11.36
CA TRP A 43 9.93 -4.35 -12.70
C TRP A 43 9.06 -5.60 -12.70
N ILE A 44 9.48 -6.66 -11.99
CA ILE A 44 8.71 -7.91 -11.83
C ILE A 44 7.35 -7.62 -11.23
N LYS A 45 7.29 -6.84 -10.14
CA LYS A 45 6.01 -6.48 -9.49
C LYS A 45 5.08 -5.70 -10.41
N LEU A 46 5.60 -4.86 -11.29
CA LEU A 46 4.78 -4.08 -12.21
C LEU A 46 4.23 -4.92 -13.37
N HIS A 47 4.99 -5.92 -13.84
CA HIS A 47 4.63 -6.71 -15.03
C HIS A 47 4.00 -8.07 -14.73
N LEU A 48 4.27 -8.67 -13.56
CA LEU A 48 3.82 -10.01 -13.19
C LEU A 48 2.85 -9.95 -12.02
N LYS A 49 1.61 -9.51 -12.29
CA LYS A 49 0.52 -9.50 -11.31
C LYS A 49 -0.61 -10.47 -11.72
N PRO A 50 -1.13 -11.32 -10.82
CA PRO A 50 -0.64 -11.55 -9.45
C PRO A 50 0.67 -12.35 -9.45
N LEU A 51 1.49 -12.16 -8.41
CA LEU A 51 2.64 -13.05 -8.16
C LEU A 51 2.14 -14.38 -7.56
N PRO A 52 2.82 -15.50 -7.84
CA PRO A 52 2.43 -16.80 -7.29
C PRO A 52 2.68 -16.88 -5.78
N TYR A 53 1.92 -17.75 -5.11
CA TYR A 53 2.06 -18.07 -3.68
C TYR A 53 1.91 -16.88 -2.73
N GLN A 54 1.16 -15.86 -3.15
CA GLN A 54 0.82 -14.70 -2.32
C GLN A 54 -0.48 -14.95 -1.54
N SER A 55 -0.48 -15.90 -0.61
CA SER A 55 -1.61 -16.10 0.31
C SER A 55 -1.41 -15.29 1.58
N PHE A 56 -2.37 -14.46 1.95
CA PHE A 56 -2.37 -13.73 3.22
C PHE A 56 -3.63 -14.09 4.03
N PRO A 57 -3.51 -14.36 5.35
CA PRO A 57 -4.68 -14.68 6.17
C PRO A 57 -5.71 -13.55 6.17
N GLY A 58 -6.97 -13.87 5.89
CA GLY A 58 -8.06 -12.88 5.83
C GLY A 58 -8.38 -12.19 7.15
N ILE A 59 -7.96 -12.76 8.29
CA ILE A 59 -8.21 -12.22 9.62
C ILE A 59 -7.68 -10.79 9.79
N PHE A 60 -6.53 -10.46 9.22
CA PHE A 60 -5.96 -9.11 9.32
C PHE A 60 -6.84 -8.08 8.61
N SER A 61 -7.39 -8.42 7.45
CA SER A 61 -8.37 -7.58 6.75
C SER A 61 -9.66 -7.43 7.55
N THR A 62 -10.10 -8.48 8.24
CA THR A 62 -11.28 -8.43 9.12
C THR A 62 -11.04 -7.52 10.32
N ILE A 63 -9.88 -7.62 10.99
CA ILE A 63 -9.51 -6.76 12.13
C ILE A 63 -9.42 -5.30 11.69
N ASP A 64 -8.75 -5.02 10.56
CA ASP A 64 -8.66 -3.67 9.99
C ASP A 64 -10.05 -3.08 9.70
N ALA A 65 -10.89 -3.83 8.99
CA ALA A 65 -12.25 -3.39 8.68
C ALA A 65 -13.10 -3.20 9.95
N TYR A 66 -12.91 -4.02 10.98
CA TYR A 66 -13.61 -3.88 12.25
C TYR A 66 -13.14 -2.64 13.02
N ASN A 67 -11.84 -2.34 13.04
CA ASN A 67 -11.30 -1.15 13.66
C ASN A 67 -11.94 0.13 13.10
N LYS A 68 -12.05 0.23 11.77
CA LYS A 68 -12.73 1.35 11.09
C LYS A 68 -14.19 1.50 11.54
N ARG A 69 -14.92 0.38 11.63
CA ARG A 69 -16.32 0.36 12.11
C ARG A 69 -16.44 0.79 13.57
N ILE A 70 -15.50 0.42 14.44
CA ILE A 70 -15.48 0.88 15.84
C ILE A 70 -15.35 2.40 15.90
N VAL A 71 -14.42 2.98 15.14
CA VAL A 71 -14.19 4.42 15.12
C VAL A 71 -15.43 5.16 14.60
N HIS A 72 -15.98 4.71 13.47
CA HIS A 72 -17.19 5.33 12.89
C HIS A 72 -18.40 5.19 13.81
N GLY A 73 -18.64 3.99 14.36
CA GLY A 73 -19.74 3.74 15.28
C GLY A 73 -19.62 4.49 16.61
N TYR A 74 -18.40 4.73 17.09
CA TYR A 74 -18.17 5.64 18.22
C TYR A 74 -18.50 7.09 17.83
N PHE A 75 -18.02 7.56 16.68
CA PHE A 75 -18.29 8.91 16.20
C PHE A 75 -19.79 9.17 15.98
N ASP A 76 -20.52 8.21 15.40
CA ASP A 76 -21.96 8.34 15.15
C ASP A 76 -22.75 8.52 16.46
N ARG A 77 -22.30 7.88 17.54
CA ARG A 77 -22.93 7.94 18.87
C ARG A 77 -22.52 9.18 19.66
N GLU A 78 -21.22 9.47 19.71
CA GLU A 78 -20.65 10.50 20.60
C GLU A 78 -20.41 11.84 19.91
N ARG A 79 -20.52 11.90 18.57
CA ARG A 79 -20.24 13.08 17.73
C ARG A 79 -18.83 13.65 17.89
N GLN A 80 -17.89 12.80 18.29
CA GLN A 80 -16.48 13.10 18.40
C GLN A 80 -15.66 11.82 18.20
N LEU A 81 -14.37 11.96 17.90
CA LEU A 81 -13.47 10.82 17.85
C LEU A 81 -13.29 10.19 19.24
N PRO A 82 -12.98 8.89 19.33
CA PRO A 82 -12.52 8.27 20.57
C PRO A 82 -11.34 9.04 21.18
N THR A 83 -11.25 9.06 22.51
CA THR A 83 -10.23 9.84 23.23
C THR A 83 -8.78 9.50 22.84
N TRP A 84 -8.52 8.26 22.46
CA TRP A 84 -7.22 7.80 21.96
C TRP A 84 -6.88 8.32 20.56
N LEU A 85 -7.82 8.99 19.88
CA LEU A 85 -7.61 9.74 18.63
C LEU A 85 -7.60 11.27 18.80
N ASN A 86 -7.73 11.80 20.03
CA ASN A 86 -7.88 13.24 20.24
C ASN A 86 -6.70 14.08 19.73
N ALA A 87 -5.50 13.51 19.60
CA ALA A 87 -4.34 14.22 19.05
C ALA A 87 -4.49 14.57 17.55
N LEU A 88 -5.50 14.02 16.86
CA LEU A 88 -5.88 14.45 15.52
C LEU A 88 -6.61 15.79 15.50
N GLY A 89 -7.10 16.26 16.66
CA GLY A 89 -7.86 17.51 16.77
C GLY A 89 -9.37 17.33 16.54
N PRO A 90 -10.13 18.44 16.57
CA PRO A 90 -11.59 18.41 16.51
C PRO A 90 -12.10 18.09 15.09
N VAL A 91 -12.86 17.01 14.99
CA VAL A 91 -13.46 16.52 13.74
C VAL A 91 -14.93 16.93 13.64
N GLU A 92 -15.32 17.52 12.52
CA GLU A 92 -16.71 17.84 12.19
C GLU A 92 -17.46 16.60 11.69
N SER A 93 -16.84 15.84 10.77
CA SER A 93 -17.41 14.62 10.20
C SER A 93 -16.33 13.70 9.65
N TYR A 94 -16.63 12.40 9.50
CA TYR A 94 -15.83 11.50 8.68
C TYR A 94 -16.41 11.40 7.26
N ILE A 95 -15.54 11.06 6.30
CA ILE A 95 -15.91 10.74 4.92
C ILE A 95 -15.65 9.26 4.72
N ASP A 96 -16.66 8.53 4.28
CA ASP A 96 -16.47 7.17 3.79
C ASP A 96 -15.54 7.22 2.57
N PRO A 97 -14.34 6.63 2.64
CA PRO A 97 -13.37 6.72 1.56
C PRO A 97 -13.99 6.21 0.26
N PRO A 98 -13.91 6.97 -0.85
CA PRO A 98 -14.45 6.51 -2.11
C PRO A 98 -13.82 5.17 -2.51
N SER A 99 -14.58 4.31 -3.19
CA SER A 99 -14.03 3.05 -3.71
C SER A 99 -12.80 3.32 -4.58
N TYR A 100 -11.87 2.36 -4.69
CA TYR A 100 -10.62 2.57 -5.43
C TYR A 100 -10.81 3.00 -6.90
N HIS A 101 -11.97 2.75 -7.50
CA HIS A 101 -12.33 3.26 -8.82
C HIS A 101 -12.59 4.77 -8.81
N LYS A 102 -13.26 5.26 -7.75
CA LYS A 102 -13.59 6.69 -7.57
C LYS A 102 -12.44 7.46 -6.93
N PHE A 103 -11.63 6.81 -6.11
CA PHE A 103 -10.42 7.37 -5.52
C PHE A 103 -9.21 7.09 -6.41
N SER A 104 -9.28 7.61 -7.64
CA SER A 104 -8.24 7.43 -8.65
C SER A 104 -8.11 8.66 -9.55
N ILE A 105 -6.89 8.90 -10.05
CA ILE A 105 -6.56 9.99 -10.98
C ILE A 105 -5.57 9.46 -12.02
N SER A 106 -5.80 9.86 -13.27
CA SER A 106 -4.88 9.62 -14.38
C SER A 106 -4.08 10.88 -14.66
N ASP A 107 -2.75 10.75 -14.63
CA ASP A 107 -1.80 11.77 -15.07
C ASP A 107 -1.38 11.44 -16.50
N SER A 108 -1.74 12.29 -17.45
CA SER A 108 -1.47 12.08 -18.88
C SER A 108 -0.01 12.29 -19.26
N ASP A 109 0.73 13.10 -18.50
CA ASP A 109 2.10 13.48 -18.84
C ASP A 109 3.04 12.30 -18.59
N VAL A 110 2.86 11.61 -17.47
CA VAL A 110 3.60 10.38 -17.14
C VAL A 110 2.83 9.10 -17.49
N ARG A 111 1.57 9.21 -17.91
CA ARG A 111 0.67 8.09 -18.26
C ARG A 111 0.56 7.06 -17.15
N VAL A 112 0.29 7.56 -15.95
CA VAL A 112 0.10 6.76 -14.74
C VAL A 112 -1.30 7.05 -14.20
N THR A 113 -2.06 6.00 -13.92
CA THR A 113 -3.27 6.07 -13.11
C THR A 113 -2.92 5.68 -11.69
N LEU A 114 -2.93 6.66 -10.79
CA LEU A 114 -2.80 6.46 -9.36
C LEU A 114 -4.17 6.16 -8.77
N ARG A 115 -4.25 5.16 -7.89
CA ARG A 115 -5.46 4.85 -7.13
C ARG A 115 -5.15 4.58 -5.67
N GLY A 116 -6.15 4.67 -4.81
CA GLY A 116 -5.97 4.39 -3.40
C GLY A 116 -7.26 3.95 -2.72
N GLN A 117 -7.12 3.66 -1.43
CA GLN A 117 -8.24 3.57 -0.50
C GLN A 117 -7.68 3.96 0.86
N ALA A 118 -7.99 5.19 1.29
CA ALA A 118 -7.64 5.62 2.64
C ALA A 118 -8.44 4.80 3.66
N ASP A 119 -7.92 4.68 4.87
CA ASP A 119 -8.63 4.00 5.94
C ASP A 119 -9.62 4.92 6.66
N GLY A 120 -9.25 6.20 6.81
CA GLY A 120 -10.11 7.25 7.33
C GLY A 120 -9.76 8.59 6.70
N ILE A 121 -10.81 9.37 6.41
CA ILE A 121 -10.71 10.76 5.97
C ILE A 121 -11.65 11.56 6.89
N PHE A 122 -11.10 12.56 7.58
CA PHE A 122 -11.84 13.41 8.50
C PHE A 122 -11.88 14.83 7.97
N LYS A 123 -13.07 15.43 7.98
CA LYS A 123 -13.25 16.86 7.79
C LYS A 123 -13.16 17.52 9.16
N MET A 124 -12.20 18.42 9.30
CA MET A 124 -11.89 19.11 10.54
C MET A 124 -12.83 20.31 10.72
N VAL A 125 -13.01 20.77 11.96
CA VAL A 125 -13.88 21.94 12.27
C VAL A 125 -13.39 23.22 11.59
N ASP A 126 -12.09 23.35 11.32
CA ASP A 126 -11.51 24.48 10.59
C ASP A 126 -11.68 24.40 9.06
N GLY A 127 -12.40 23.39 8.56
CA GLY A 127 -12.65 23.15 7.15
C GLY A 127 -11.53 22.42 6.40
N THR A 128 -10.45 22.04 7.09
CA THR A 128 -9.35 21.26 6.50
C THR A 128 -9.63 19.76 6.56
N TYR A 129 -8.76 18.96 5.93
CA TYR A 129 -8.87 17.51 5.91
C TYR A 129 -7.69 16.82 6.58
N THR A 130 -7.99 15.76 7.33
CA THR A 130 -7.02 14.83 7.93
C THR A 130 -7.20 13.45 7.33
N ILE A 131 -6.12 12.84 6.83
CA ILE A 131 -6.16 11.46 6.31
C ILE A 131 -5.34 10.55 7.21
N VAL A 132 -5.94 9.40 7.57
CA VAL A 132 -5.30 8.41 8.42
C VAL A 132 -5.22 7.04 7.75
N ASP A 133 -4.23 6.26 8.19
CA ASP A 133 -4.08 4.84 7.85
C ASP A 133 -3.79 4.05 9.15
N TYR A 134 -4.60 3.04 9.43
CA TYR A 134 -4.50 2.24 10.65
C TYR A 134 -3.53 1.07 10.43
N LYS A 135 -2.59 0.89 11.36
CA LYS A 135 -1.60 -0.19 11.30
C LYS A 135 -1.75 -1.12 12.49
N THR A 136 -2.23 -2.33 12.26
CA THR A 136 -2.26 -3.39 13.29
C THR A 136 -0.88 -4.03 13.43
N SER A 137 0.04 -3.31 14.07
CA SER A 137 1.43 -3.72 14.25
C SER A 137 2.10 -2.89 15.34
N LYS A 138 3.17 -3.42 15.95
CA LYS A 138 3.96 -2.67 16.92
C LYS A 138 4.67 -1.47 16.29
N TYR A 139 4.65 -0.33 16.96
CA TYR A 139 5.38 0.85 16.52
C TYR A 139 6.83 0.77 17.00
N THR A 140 7.79 0.98 16.10
CA THR A 140 9.22 1.02 16.44
C THR A 140 9.87 2.23 15.78
N VAL A 141 10.08 3.29 16.58
CA VAL A 141 10.56 4.62 16.12
C VAL A 141 11.77 4.54 15.18
N ASN A 142 12.73 3.67 15.49
CA ASN A 142 14.02 3.60 14.79
C ASN A 142 14.15 2.45 13.77
N GLN A 143 13.10 1.64 13.55
CA GLN A 143 13.25 0.37 12.82
C GLN A 143 12.23 0.14 11.70
N ASP A 144 11.30 1.06 11.46
CA ASP A 144 10.30 0.83 10.43
C ASP A 144 10.87 1.01 9.01
N LYS A 145 11.37 -0.08 8.45
CA LYS A 145 11.83 -0.18 7.05
C LYS A 145 10.71 0.15 6.05
N LEU A 146 9.45 0.10 6.48
CA LEU A 146 8.27 0.39 5.66
C LEU A 146 7.83 1.85 5.77
N MET A 147 8.44 2.66 6.65
CA MET A 147 8.07 4.08 6.82
C MET A 147 8.12 4.86 5.50
N GLY A 148 9.08 4.56 4.62
CA GLY A 148 9.13 5.15 3.28
C GLY A 148 7.89 4.84 2.44
N ILE A 149 7.38 3.61 2.53
CA ILE A 149 6.15 3.18 1.85
C ILE A 149 4.96 3.90 2.47
N TYR A 150 4.84 3.91 3.80
CA TYR A 150 3.71 4.51 4.49
C TYR A 150 3.62 6.02 4.27
N LYS A 151 4.76 6.73 4.27
CA LYS A 151 4.83 8.15 3.94
C LYS A 151 4.30 8.41 2.52
N ALA A 152 4.74 7.64 1.54
CA ALA A 152 4.30 7.76 0.17
C ALA A 152 2.83 7.35 -0.02
N GLN A 153 2.35 6.34 0.74
CA GLN A 153 0.97 5.90 0.73
C GLN A 153 0.02 7.02 1.17
N LEU A 154 0.25 7.60 2.36
CA LEU A 154 -0.57 8.69 2.89
C LEU A 154 -0.48 9.96 2.03
N ASN A 155 0.72 10.31 1.54
CA ASN A 155 0.87 11.42 0.60
C ASN A 155 0.17 11.14 -0.73
N GLY A 156 0.12 9.89 -1.19
CA GLY A 156 -0.66 9.48 -2.36
C GLY A 156 -2.15 9.68 -2.13
N TYR A 157 -2.65 9.42 -0.93
CA TYR A 157 -4.04 9.71 -0.57
C TYR A 157 -4.31 11.21 -0.51
N ALA A 158 -3.42 12.03 0.06
CA ALA A 158 -3.56 13.49 0.00
C ALA A 158 -3.60 14.01 -1.44
N TYR A 159 -2.69 13.54 -2.29
CA TYR A 159 -2.63 13.89 -3.72
C TYR A 159 -3.96 13.63 -4.43
N LEU A 160 -4.54 12.44 -4.19
CA LEU A 160 -5.84 12.05 -4.74
C LEU A 160 -6.97 12.88 -4.15
N ALA A 161 -6.99 13.05 -2.82
CA ALA A 161 -8.06 13.72 -2.10
C ALA A 161 -8.23 15.17 -2.55
N GLU A 162 -7.14 15.95 -2.61
CA GLU A 162 -7.21 17.36 -2.98
C GLU A 162 -7.72 17.55 -4.42
N ARG A 163 -7.28 16.70 -5.35
CA ARG A 163 -7.72 16.74 -6.75
C ARG A 163 -9.14 16.19 -6.95
N LEU A 164 -9.70 15.51 -5.96
CA LEU A 164 -11.08 15.06 -5.92
C LEU A 164 -11.97 15.98 -5.07
N GLY A 165 -11.49 17.19 -4.74
CA GLY A 165 -12.26 18.23 -4.06
C GLY A 165 -12.20 18.22 -2.53
N MET A 166 -11.40 17.33 -1.93
CA MET A 166 -11.13 17.33 -0.49
C MET A 166 -9.87 18.14 -0.21
N TYR A 167 -9.99 19.47 -0.33
CA TYR A 167 -8.91 20.43 -0.16
C TYR A 167 -9.25 21.47 0.92
N PRO A 168 -8.28 21.88 1.75
CA PRO A 168 -6.90 21.40 1.79
C PRO A 168 -6.69 20.24 2.76
N VAL A 169 -5.79 19.31 2.42
CA VAL A 169 -5.30 18.31 3.36
C VAL A 169 -4.20 18.94 4.23
N ARG A 170 -4.40 18.95 5.55
CA ARG A 170 -3.48 19.63 6.49
C ARG A 170 -2.87 18.71 7.53
N GLN A 171 -3.34 17.48 7.64
CA GLN A 171 -2.72 16.48 8.49
C GLN A 171 -2.76 15.09 7.84
N LEU A 172 -1.65 14.37 7.97
CA LEU A 172 -1.54 12.95 7.65
C LEU A 172 -1.05 12.23 8.89
N ALA A 173 -1.62 11.07 9.20
CA ALA A 173 -1.16 10.28 10.34
C ALA A 173 -1.26 8.77 10.10
N LEU A 174 -0.25 8.05 10.59
CA LEU A 174 -0.36 6.62 10.84
C LEU A 174 -0.89 6.41 12.24
N VAL A 175 -1.89 5.56 12.39
CA VAL A 175 -2.43 5.18 13.69
C VAL A 175 -2.05 3.73 13.95
N TYR A 176 -0.98 3.51 14.71
CA TYR A 176 -0.56 2.17 15.08
C TYR A 176 -1.48 1.65 16.18
N MET A 177 -2.13 0.51 15.93
CA MET A 177 -2.95 -0.23 16.88
C MET A 177 -2.13 -1.44 17.34
N GLU A 178 -1.45 -1.29 18.46
CA GLU A 178 -0.56 -2.30 19.01
C GLU A 178 -1.31 -3.22 19.98
N PRO A 179 -1.41 -4.53 19.72
CA PRO A 179 -2.06 -5.42 20.67
C PRO A 179 -1.26 -5.44 21.98
N ILE A 180 -1.97 -5.30 23.10
CA ILE A 180 -1.41 -5.44 24.44
C ILE A 180 -1.37 -6.93 24.77
N THR A 181 -0.17 -7.47 24.95
CA THR A 181 0.08 -8.92 25.06
C THR A 181 0.89 -9.32 26.28
N ASP A 182 1.09 -8.41 27.24
CA ASP A 182 1.81 -8.71 28.47
C ASP A 182 0.96 -9.57 29.43
N HIS A 183 1.65 -10.30 30.29
CA HIS A 183 1.01 -11.24 31.22
C HIS A 183 0.14 -10.52 32.26
N GLU A 184 0.49 -9.29 32.64
CA GLU A 184 -0.26 -8.52 33.64
C GLU A 184 -1.65 -8.17 33.11
N THR A 185 -1.74 -7.58 31.93
CA THR A 185 -3.01 -7.26 31.25
C THR A 185 -3.83 -8.52 30.98
N ALA A 186 -3.19 -9.60 30.53
CA ALA A 186 -3.87 -10.88 30.27
C ALA A 186 -4.43 -11.54 31.55
N SER A 187 -3.97 -11.14 32.73
CA SER A 187 -4.43 -11.67 34.02
C SER A 187 -5.53 -10.84 34.67
N LEU A 188 -5.95 -9.72 34.06
CA LEU A 188 -7.02 -8.88 34.61
C LEU A 188 -8.37 -9.62 34.59
N PRO A 189 -9.18 -9.54 35.65
CA PRO A 189 -10.40 -10.36 35.77
C PRO A 189 -11.48 -10.05 34.73
N ASN A 190 -11.41 -8.88 34.06
CA ASN A 190 -12.39 -8.42 33.09
C ASN A 190 -11.99 -8.66 31.62
N VAL A 191 -10.88 -9.37 31.36
CA VAL A 191 -10.46 -9.69 29.97
C VAL A 191 -11.09 -10.98 29.45
N VAL A 192 -11.83 -11.72 30.28
CA VAL A 192 -12.59 -12.92 29.90
C VAL A 192 -14.01 -12.80 30.43
N ASP A 193 -15.00 -13.10 29.59
CA ASP A 193 -16.41 -13.20 29.95
C ASP A 193 -17.09 -14.37 29.21
N SER A 194 -18.42 -14.48 29.29
CA SER A 194 -19.18 -15.54 28.63
C SER A 194 -19.15 -15.46 27.09
N GLY A 195 -18.76 -14.33 26.52
CA GLY A 195 -18.59 -14.10 25.08
C GLY A 195 -17.18 -14.39 24.55
N GLY A 196 -16.21 -14.69 25.42
CA GLY A 196 -14.84 -15.02 25.05
C GLY A 196 -13.82 -14.18 25.81
N PHE A 197 -12.86 -13.60 25.09
CA PHE A 197 -11.82 -12.74 25.68
C PHE A 197 -11.66 -11.43 24.91
N THR A 198 -11.24 -10.39 25.62
CA THR A 198 -10.98 -9.06 25.07
C THR A 198 -9.48 -8.86 24.84
N MET A 199 -9.10 -8.56 23.60
CA MET A 199 -7.74 -8.12 23.26
C MET A 199 -7.70 -6.60 23.18
N GLN A 200 -7.02 -5.99 24.14
CA GLN A 200 -6.84 -4.54 24.16
C GLN A 200 -5.77 -4.09 23.17
N PHE A 201 -5.92 -2.87 22.65
CA PHE A 201 -4.95 -2.24 21.78
C PHE A 201 -4.51 -0.91 22.36
N ASN A 202 -3.21 -0.62 22.29
CA ASN A 202 -2.68 0.71 22.52
C ASN A 202 -2.56 1.45 21.19
N ALA A 203 -3.04 2.68 21.13
CA ALA A 203 -3.01 3.50 19.93
C ALA A 203 -1.84 4.49 19.98
N THR A 204 -0.99 4.48 18.96
CA THR A 204 0.09 5.45 18.79
C THR A 204 -0.13 6.22 17.49
N ILE A 205 -0.33 7.54 17.59
CA ILE A 205 -0.48 8.43 16.43
C ILE A 205 0.89 8.94 16.02
N VAL A 206 1.27 8.68 14.78
CA VAL A 206 2.52 9.11 14.19
C VAL A 206 2.22 10.05 13.03
N PRO A 207 2.50 11.36 13.17
CA PRO A 207 2.25 12.32 12.10
C PRO A 207 3.18 12.05 10.91
N VAL A 208 2.67 12.32 9.71
CA VAL A 208 3.40 12.19 8.45
C VAL A 208 3.47 13.55 7.78
N GLU A 209 4.67 13.92 7.36
CA GLU A 209 4.91 15.16 6.63
C GLU A 209 4.15 15.18 5.30
N ILE A 210 3.51 16.31 5.01
CA ILE A 210 2.74 16.57 3.79
C ILE A 210 3.67 17.14 2.72
N VAL A 211 3.93 16.35 1.69
CA VAL A 211 4.81 16.67 0.55
C VAL A 211 4.27 16.07 -0.75
N HIS A 212 2.95 15.86 -0.85
CA HIS A 212 2.34 15.10 -1.94
C HIS A 212 2.58 15.70 -3.32
N ASP A 213 2.55 17.02 -3.45
CA ASP A 213 2.72 17.70 -4.74
C ASP A 213 4.11 17.56 -5.33
N THR A 214 5.12 17.28 -4.51
CA THR A 214 6.50 17.04 -5.00
C THR A 214 6.83 15.55 -5.03
N MET A 215 6.40 14.79 -4.01
CA MET A 215 6.71 13.38 -3.88
C MET A 215 5.99 12.53 -4.93
N ILE A 216 4.68 12.71 -5.09
CA ILE A 216 3.86 11.78 -5.86
C ILE A 216 4.15 11.86 -7.36
N PRO A 217 4.24 13.04 -8.00
CA PRO A 217 4.65 13.12 -9.41
C PRO A 217 6.03 12.50 -9.67
N LYS A 218 6.99 12.72 -8.77
CA LYS A 218 8.34 12.12 -8.84
C LYS A 218 8.29 10.60 -8.75
N LEU A 219 7.50 10.04 -7.84
CA LEU A 219 7.37 8.59 -7.71
C LEU A 219 6.64 7.98 -8.91
N MET A 220 5.60 8.63 -9.44
CA MET A 220 4.90 8.18 -10.65
C MET A 220 5.84 8.14 -11.85
N SER A 221 6.69 9.17 -12.01
CA SER A 221 7.71 9.22 -13.06
C SER A 221 8.68 8.04 -12.96
N LYS A 222 9.21 7.78 -11.75
CA LYS A 222 10.09 6.61 -11.51
C LYS A 222 9.39 5.28 -11.80
N ALA A 223 8.13 5.14 -11.40
CA ALA A 223 7.36 3.92 -11.66
C ALA A 223 7.15 3.71 -13.16
N ARG A 224 6.86 4.79 -13.90
CA ARG A 224 6.74 4.77 -15.36
C ARG A 224 8.05 4.38 -16.03
N GLU A 225 9.18 4.94 -15.62
CA GLU A 225 10.51 4.60 -16.16
C GLU A 225 10.82 3.11 -16.03
N VAL A 226 10.59 2.55 -14.83
CA VAL A 226 10.79 1.11 -14.59
C VAL A 226 9.81 0.28 -15.43
N TYR A 227 8.54 0.68 -15.49
CA TYR A 227 7.53 -0.03 -16.27
C TYR A 227 7.81 0.02 -17.78
N ASP A 228 8.39 1.11 -18.31
CA ASP A 228 8.77 1.24 -19.72
C ASP A 228 10.05 0.47 -20.09
N THR A 229 10.78 -0.06 -19.11
CA THR A 229 12.01 -0.79 -19.39
C THR A 229 11.67 -2.09 -20.14
N PRO A 230 12.14 -2.28 -21.38
CA PRO A 230 11.65 -3.35 -22.27
C PRO A 230 12.14 -4.74 -21.89
N ARG A 231 13.15 -4.84 -21.02
CA ARG A 231 13.71 -6.09 -20.53
C ARG A 231 13.78 -6.04 -19.03
N VAL A 232 13.63 -7.20 -18.39
CA VAL A 232 13.85 -7.33 -16.96
C VAL A 232 15.24 -6.77 -16.60
N PRO A 233 15.34 -5.83 -15.64
CA PRO A 233 16.62 -5.31 -15.18
C PRO A 233 17.54 -6.42 -14.66
N SER A 234 18.84 -6.15 -14.65
CA SER A 234 19.85 -7.10 -14.19
C SER A 234 19.66 -7.50 -12.72
N PHE A 235 20.21 -8.65 -12.36
CA PHE A 235 20.31 -9.07 -10.97
C PHE A 235 21.02 -8.01 -10.12
N GLU A 236 20.54 -7.81 -8.90
CA GLU A 236 21.13 -6.86 -7.95
C GLU A 236 21.79 -7.61 -6.80
N GLU A 237 23.09 -7.37 -6.60
CA GLU A 237 23.88 -8.02 -5.56
C GLU A 237 23.32 -7.69 -4.17
N GLY A 238 23.25 -8.71 -3.30
CA GLY A 238 22.68 -8.58 -1.95
C GLY A 238 21.14 -8.52 -1.89
N CYS A 239 20.42 -8.49 -3.02
CA CYS A 239 18.97 -8.52 -3.02
C CYS A 239 18.42 -9.95 -2.80
N LYS A 240 17.89 -10.21 -1.60
CA LYS A 240 17.30 -11.52 -1.22
C LYS A 240 16.16 -11.95 -2.15
N ASN A 241 15.37 -11.01 -2.64
CA ASN A 241 14.27 -11.31 -3.57
C ASN A 241 14.79 -11.69 -4.96
N CYS A 242 15.85 -11.03 -5.45
CA CYS A 242 16.52 -11.46 -6.69
C CYS A 242 17.05 -12.89 -6.53
N GLN A 243 17.76 -13.19 -5.44
CA GLN A 243 18.30 -14.52 -5.15
C GLN A 243 17.19 -15.59 -5.11
N ALA A 244 16.10 -15.32 -4.39
CA ALA A 244 14.96 -16.23 -4.31
C ALA A 244 14.30 -16.44 -5.68
N SER A 245 14.09 -15.36 -6.44
CA SER A 245 13.46 -15.45 -7.77
C SER A 245 14.30 -16.20 -8.79
N SER A 246 15.63 -16.00 -8.79
CA SER A 246 16.54 -16.75 -9.67
C SER A 246 16.54 -18.24 -9.33
N ARG A 247 16.70 -18.58 -8.04
CA ARG A 247 16.64 -19.99 -7.59
C ARG A 247 15.32 -20.67 -7.94
N PHE A 248 14.21 -19.95 -7.82
CA PHE A 248 12.90 -20.46 -8.21
C PHE A 248 12.84 -20.80 -9.70
N VAL A 249 13.28 -19.88 -10.57
CA VAL A 249 13.29 -20.11 -12.03
C VAL A 249 14.26 -21.23 -12.42
N GLU A 250 15.47 -21.25 -11.84
CA GLU A 250 16.47 -22.29 -12.09
C GLU A 250 15.96 -23.68 -11.71
N ASN A 251 15.40 -23.83 -10.51
CA ASN A 251 14.81 -25.09 -10.06
C ASN A 251 13.63 -25.52 -10.95
N LEU A 252 12.79 -24.57 -11.37
CA LEU A 252 11.67 -24.86 -12.24
C LEU A 252 12.15 -25.41 -13.59
N ILE A 253 13.12 -24.75 -14.22
CA ILE A 253 13.71 -25.19 -15.49
C ILE A 253 14.36 -26.57 -15.35
N GLN A 254 15.11 -26.82 -14.27
CA GLN A 254 15.75 -28.12 -14.03
C GLN A 254 14.75 -29.25 -13.77
N SER A 255 13.59 -28.92 -13.20
CA SER A 255 12.52 -29.89 -12.91
C SER A 255 11.61 -30.20 -14.11
N MET A 256 11.71 -29.42 -15.20
CA MET A 256 10.92 -29.67 -16.41
C MET A 256 11.47 -30.90 -17.15
N PRO A 257 10.60 -31.80 -17.63
CA PRO A 257 11.05 -32.91 -18.47
C PRO A 257 11.76 -32.35 -19.71
N PRO A 258 12.80 -33.04 -20.23
CA PRO A 258 13.46 -32.62 -21.46
C PRO A 258 12.39 -32.48 -22.54
N THR A 259 12.33 -31.30 -23.16
CA THR A 259 11.43 -31.04 -24.28
C THR A 259 11.69 -32.10 -25.35
N VAL A 260 10.74 -33.01 -25.54
CA VAL A 260 10.73 -33.91 -26.68
C VAL A 260 10.48 -33.03 -27.89
N ASN A 261 11.54 -32.74 -28.65
CA ASN A 261 11.40 -32.12 -29.96
C ASN A 261 10.59 -33.09 -30.84
N GLN A 262 9.33 -32.74 -31.12
CA GLN A 262 8.58 -33.26 -32.26
C GLN A 262 8.66 -32.23 -33.39
#